data_AF-A0A9E0AQT8-F1
#
_entry.id   AF-A0A9E0AQT8-F1
#
_cell.length_a   1.000
_cell.length_b   1.000
_cell.length_c   1.000
_cell.angle_alpha   90.00
_cell.angle_beta   90.00
_cell.angle_gamma   90.00
#
_symmetry.space_group_name_H-M   'P 1'
#
loop_
_entity.id
_entity.type
_entity.pdbx_description
1 polymer ?
#
loop_
_entity_poly.entity_id
_entity_poly.type
_entity_poly.pdbx_seq_one_letter_code
_entity_poly.pdbx_strand_id
1 'polypeptide(L)'
;MKYPEQNNRSYLIGILLVAVAFSFWGCSKEDLESSVPGYLYIDTIHLTTDEISQGNNRAAFTDAWVFVDNEPLGVFPLPATVPVLDAATHKI
;
A
#
# COMPACT_ATOMS: atom_id res chain seq x y z
N MET A 1 15.92 -57.74 -18.65
CA MET A 1 15.80 -56.38 -18.07
C MET A 1 15.80 -56.52 -16.55
N LYS A 2 16.96 -56.49 -15.89
CA LYS A 2 17.06 -56.54 -14.42
C LYS A 2 16.98 -55.11 -13.90
N TYR A 3 15.93 -54.76 -13.17
CA TYR A 3 15.94 -53.52 -12.39
C TYR A 3 17.01 -53.68 -11.29
N PRO A 4 17.99 -52.77 -11.18
CA PRO A 4 18.98 -52.85 -10.12
C PRO A 4 18.28 -52.69 -8.77
N GLU A 5 18.80 -53.38 -7.75
CA GLU A 5 18.25 -53.38 -6.40
C GLU A 5 18.21 -51.94 -5.84
N GLN A 6 17.00 -51.40 -5.74
CA GLN A 6 16.73 -50.03 -5.30
C GLN A 6 16.97 -49.95 -3.78
N ASN A 7 18.14 -49.46 -3.37
CA ASN A 7 18.50 -49.31 -1.95
C ASN A 7 17.72 -48.14 -1.31
N ASN A 8 16.82 -48.48 -0.39
CA ASN A 8 15.95 -47.55 0.34
C ASN A 8 16.74 -46.40 1.02
N ARG A 9 17.98 -46.65 1.44
CA ARG A 9 18.87 -45.63 2.02
C ARG A 9 19.23 -44.53 1.03
N SER A 10 19.37 -44.84 -0.26
CA SER A 10 19.69 -43.87 -1.31
C SER A 10 18.53 -42.91 -1.55
N TYR A 11 17.29 -43.39 -1.49
CA TYR A 11 16.08 -42.55 -1.60
C TYR A 11 15.90 -41.65 -0.37
N LEU A 12 16.17 -42.15 0.83
CA LEU A 12 16.10 -41.36 2.05
C LEU A 12 17.08 -40.18 2.02
N ILE A 13 18.28 -40.39 1.48
CA ILE A 13 19.27 -39.31 1.28
C ILE A 13 18.76 -38.30 0.24
N GLY A 14 18.15 -38.76 -0.85
CA GLY A 14 17.53 -37.89 -1.85
C GLY A 14 16.41 -37.02 -1.26
N ILE A 15 15.51 -37.60 -0.47
CA ILE A 15 14.42 -36.88 0.21
C ILE A 15 14.97 -35.86 1.21
N LEU A 16 16.01 -36.22 1.97
CA LEU A 16 16.66 -35.31 2.92
C LEU A 16 17.28 -34.10 2.20
N LEU A 17 17.96 -34.32 1.07
CA LEU A 17 18.56 -33.24 0.29
C LEU A 17 17.51 -32.28 -0.28
N VAL A 18 16.38 -32.81 -0.76
CA VAL A 18 15.26 -31.99 -1.26
C VAL A 18 14.63 -31.18 -0.12
N ALA A 19 14.42 -31.77 1.05
CA ALA A 19 13.86 -31.07 2.21
C ALA A 19 14.77 -29.93 2.69
N VAL A 20 16.09 -30.15 2.69
CA VAL A 20 17.08 -29.12 3.03
C VAL A 20 17.07 -27.99 2.00
N ALA A 21 16.96 -28.29 0.70
CA ALA A 21 16.88 -27.28 -0.35
C ALA A 21 15.64 -26.38 -0.22
N PHE A 22 14.48 -26.96 0.11
CA PHE A 22 13.25 -26.19 0.35
C PHE A 22 13.32 -25.27 1.57
N SER A 23 14.19 -25.57 2.55
CA SER A 23 14.34 -24.75 3.76
C SER A 23 15.02 -23.40 3.49
N PHE A 24 15.64 -23.22 2.32
CA PHE A 24 16.24 -21.95 1.90
C PHE A 24 15.27 -21.03 1.12
N TRP A 25 14.07 -21.50 0.79
CA TRP A 25 13.00 -20.66 0.25
C TRP A 25 12.12 -20.11 1.38
N GLY A 26 12.55 -18.99 1.95
CA GLY A 26 11.77 -18.21 2.91
C GLY A 26 11.41 -16.83 2.36
N CYS A 27 10.39 -16.21 2.95
CA CYS A 27 10.01 -14.82 2.66
C CYS A 27 11.01 -13.87 3.33
N SER A 28 11.46 -12.84 2.61
CA SER A 28 12.41 -11.85 3.11
C SER A 28 11.67 -10.77 3.90
N LYS A 29 12.25 -10.29 5.02
CA LYS A 29 11.59 -9.30 5.89
C LYS A 29 11.46 -7.92 5.23
N GLU A 30 12.25 -7.64 4.20
CA GLU A 30 12.17 -6.38 3.45
C GLU A 30 10.80 -6.21 2.75
N ASP A 31 10.12 -7.30 2.40
CA ASP A 31 8.76 -7.26 1.81
C ASP A 31 7.67 -6.90 2.85
N LEU A 32 8.04 -6.78 4.13
CA LEU A 32 7.17 -6.45 5.25
C LEU A 32 7.48 -5.07 5.84
N GLU A 33 8.32 -4.26 5.20
CA GLU A 33 8.49 -2.86 5.60
C GLU A 33 7.18 -2.10 5.36
N SER A 34 6.29 -2.13 6.36
CA SER A 34 5.13 -1.26 6.43
C SER A 34 5.66 0.16 6.60
N SER A 35 5.75 0.90 5.50
CA SER A 35 5.98 2.34 5.55
C SER A 35 4.95 2.96 6.49
N VAL A 36 5.40 3.75 7.47
CA VAL A 36 4.50 4.47 8.37
C VAL A 36 3.75 5.48 7.51
N PRO A 37 2.40 5.45 7.48
CA PRO A 37 1.67 6.40 6.66
C PRO A 37 1.87 7.82 7.18
N GLY A 38 1.98 8.77 6.25
CA GLY A 38 1.77 10.18 6.56
C GLY A 38 0.29 10.46 6.82
N TYR A 39 -0.02 11.60 7.42
CA TYR A 39 -1.39 12.03 7.66
C TYR A 39 -1.59 13.46 7.17
N LEU A 40 -2.60 13.67 6.33
CA LEU A 40 -3.07 14.98 5.89
C LEU A 40 -4.26 15.39 6.77
N TYR A 41 -4.15 16.50 7.49
CA TYR A 41 -5.27 17.09 8.20
C TYR A 41 -5.90 18.20 7.36
N ILE A 42 -7.20 18.07 7.08
CA ILE A 42 -8.00 19.06 6.37
C ILE A 42 -9.06 19.59 7.33
N ASP A 43 -8.91 20.84 7.74
CA ASP A 43 -9.85 21.49 8.65
C ASP A 43 -11.12 21.94 7.90
N THR A 44 -10.98 22.86 6.95
CA THR A 44 -12.07 23.40 6.13
C THR A 44 -11.58 23.78 4.73
N ILE A 45 -12.51 23.98 3.80
CA ILE A 45 -12.24 24.47 2.44
C ILE A 45 -12.83 25.87 2.29
N HIS A 46 -12.03 26.83 1.84
CA HIS A 46 -12.46 28.20 1.60
C HIS A 46 -12.62 28.50 0.11
N LEU A 47 -13.82 28.95 -0.29
CA LEU A 47 -14.06 29.48 -1.62
C LEU A 47 -13.70 30.96 -1.65
N THR A 48 -12.91 31.36 -2.65
CA THR A 48 -12.62 32.77 -2.95
C THR A 48 -13.19 33.09 -4.32
N THR A 49 -13.99 34.15 -4.41
CA THR A 49 -14.61 34.61 -5.67
C THR A 49 -14.43 36.10 -5.85
N ASP A 50 -14.46 36.56 -7.10
CA ASP A 50 -14.69 37.96 -7.44
C ASP A 50 -16.20 38.24 -7.44
N GLU A 51 -16.68 39.11 -6.55
CA GLU A 51 -18.13 39.31 -6.37
C GLU A 51 -18.84 39.87 -7.62
N ILE A 52 -18.13 40.64 -8.47
CA ILE A 52 -18.71 41.29 -9.64
C ILE A 52 -18.86 40.29 -10.80
N SER A 53 -17.87 39.44 -11.02
CA SER A 53 -17.82 38.52 -12.18
C SER A 53 -18.21 37.08 -11.84
N GLN A 54 -18.10 36.66 -10.58
CA GLN A 54 -18.29 35.27 -10.13
C GLN A 54 -19.37 35.13 -9.04
N GLY A 55 -19.81 36.23 -8.44
CA GLY A 55 -20.83 36.25 -7.39
C GLY A 55 -20.27 35.97 -5.98
N ASN A 56 -21.17 35.75 -5.03
CA ASN A 56 -20.82 35.58 -3.61
C ASN A 56 -20.08 34.24 -3.35
N ASN A 57 -19.10 34.26 -2.45
CA ASN A 57 -18.29 33.10 -2.06
C ASN A 57 -18.94 32.15 -1.04
N ARG A 58 -20.24 32.27 -0.77
CA ARG A 58 -21.00 31.36 0.11
C ARG A 58 -20.91 29.93 -0.41
N ALA A 59 -20.23 29.08 0.35
CA ALA A 59 -20.11 27.65 0.12
C ALA A 59 -20.33 26.88 1.41
N ALA A 60 -20.76 25.63 1.27
CA ALA A 60 -20.96 24.68 2.38
C ALA A 60 -20.30 23.35 2.02
N PHE A 61 -18.97 23.36 1.86
CA PHE A 61 -18.23 22.14 1.58
C PHE A 61 -18.24 21.22 2.80
N THR A 62 -18.81 20.03 2.63
CA THR A 62 -18.89 19.00 3.67
C THR A 62 -17.88 17.89 3.48
N ASP A 63 -17.36 17.71 2.26
CA ASP A 63 -16.52 16.58 1.88
C ASP A 63 -15.35 17.03 1.02
N ALA A 64 -14.20 16.39 1.22
CA ALA A 64 -12.99 16.55 0.42
C ALA A 64 -12.71 15.29 -0.39
N TRP A 65 -12.51 15.43 -1.69
CA TRP A 65 -12.06 14.36 -2.58
C TRP A 65 -10.53 14.42 -2.63
N VAL A 66 -9.86 13.38 -2.13
CA VAL A 66 -8.40 13.35 -2.03
C VAL A 66 -7.83 12.44 -3.09
N PHE A 67 -6.79 12.94 -3.75
CA PHE A 67 -6.01 12.23 -4.75
C PHE A 67 -4.55 12.21 -4.30
N VAL A 68 -3.84 11.13 -4.59
CA VAL A 68 -2.38 11.01 -4.39
C VAL A 68 -1.82 10.51 -5.71
N ASP A 69 -0.84 11.23 -6.28
CA ASP A 69 -0.26 10.91 -7.59
C ASP A 69 -1.31 10.71 -8.70
N ASN A 70 -2.32 11.60 -8.75
CA ASN A 70 -3.45 11.54 -9.67
C ASN A 70 -4.38 10.32 -9.51
N GLU A 71 -4.17 9.47 -8.51
CA GLU A 71 -5.05 8.34 -8.19
C GLU A 71 -6.03 8.74 -7.07
N PRO A 72 -7.33 8.40 -7.20
CA PRO A 72 -8.32 8.71 -6.17
C PRO A 72 -8.06 7.86 -4.92
N LEU A 73 -7.79 8.53 -3.80
CA LEU A 73 -7.66 7.88 -2.49
C LEU A 73 -9.03 7.67 -1.86
N GLY A 74 -9.92 8.66 -1.96
CA GLY A 74 -11.27 8.58 -1.43
C GLY A 74 -11.95 9.93 -1.20
N VAL A 75 -13.13 9.88 -0.58
CA VAL A 75 -13.93 11.05 -0.19
C VAL A 75 -14.05 11.08 1.33
N PHE A 76 -13.69 12.20 1.94
CA PHE A 76 -13.60 12.33 3.39
C PHE A 76 -14.45 13.51 3.90
N PRO A 77 -15.36 13.29 4.86
CA PRO A 77 -16.15 14.36 5.45
C PRO A 77 -15.28 15.27 6.33
N LEU A 78 -15.47 16.58 6.22
CA LEU A 78 -14.71 17.59 6.93
C LEU A 78 -15.22 17.82 8.37
N PRO A 79 -14.34 18.09 9.34
CA PRO A 79 -12.88 18.05 9.24
C PRO A 79 -12.35 16.61 9.12
N ALA A 80 -11.31 16.40 8.32
CA ALA A 80 -10.82 15.08 7.95
C ALA A 80 -9.34 14.89 8.29
N THR A 81 -8.99 13.69 8.79
CA THR A 81 -7.60 13.21 8.87
C THR A 81 -7.44 12.05 7.90
N VAL A 82 -6.64 12.25 6.86
CA VAL A 82 -6.52 11.33 5.72
C VAL A 82 -5.16 10.62 5.76
N PRO A 83 -5.12 9.28 5.86
CA PRO A 83 -3.86 8.54 5.83
C PRO A 83 -3.33 8.50 4.39
N VAL A 84 -2.08 8.92 4.20
CA VAL A 84 -1.37 8.88 2.92
C VAL A 84 -0.21 7.90 3.07
N LEU A 85 -0.24 6.81 2.31
CA LEU A 85 0.87 5.87 2.26
C LEU A 85 2.03 6.56 1.55
N ASP A 86 3.17 6.61 2.24
CA ASP A 86 4.42 7.25 1.82
C ASP A 86 4.51 8.78 2.09
N ALA A 87 5.38 9.14 3.04
CA ALA A 87 5.71 10.52 3.37
C ALA A 87 6.78 11.10 2.42
N ALA A 88 7.32 10.30 1.50
CA ALA A 88 8.39 10.69 0.60
C ALA A 88 7.87 11.48 -0.62
N THR A 89 7.65 12.80 -0.47
CA THR A 89 7.54 13.76 -1.59
C THR A 89 6.52 13.41 -2.68
N HIS A 90 5.27 13.20 -2.31
CA HIS A 90 4.17 13.11 -3.28
C HIS A 90 3.52 14.47 -3.49
N LYS A 91 3.11 14.77 -4.73
CA LYS A 91 2.27 15.94 -5.01
C LYS A 91 0.87 15.62 -4.52
N ILE A 92 0.48 16.30 -3.45
CA ILE A 92 -0.88 16.31 -2.91
C ILE A 92 -1.68 17.42 -3.60
#